data_AF-A0A2P5K3X9-F1
#
_entry.id   AF-A0A2P5K3X9-F1
#
_cell.length_a   1.000
_cell.length_b   1.000
_cell.length_c   1.000
_cell.angle_alpha   90.00
_cell.angle_beta   90.00
_cell.angle_gamma   90.00
#
_symmetry.space_group_name_H-M   'P 1'
#
loop_
_entity.id
_entity.type
_entity.pdbx_description
1 polymer ?
#
loop_
_entity_poly.entity_id
_entity_poly.type
_entity_poly.pdbx_seq_one_letter_code
_entity_poly.pdbx_strand_id
1 'polypeptide(L)'
;MLFAGKIKSVDALLYIIVQCIGAIFAAGLLLIIANGQSDYSILENGLCQNGYGTQSPAGYSIAACFIAEVVLTFLFILVIFGSLSKKAPSGFGGIAIGFSLVFIHLIGIPITGTSVNPARSLGPAIFVGGIAISQLWLFWVAPIVGAIIAAIVWKYVFEEK
;
A
#
# COMPACT_ATOMS: atom_id res chain seq x y z
N MET A 1 -2.08 -5.55 12.25
CA MET A 1 -2.51 -5.17 13.62
C MET A 1 -3.67 -6.02 14.14
N LEU A 2 -4.84 -6.04 13.49
CA LEU A 2 -5.99 -6.86 13.91
C LEU A 2 -5.64 -8.35 14.06
N PHE A 3 -5.03 -8.94 13.03
CA PHE A 3 -4.56 -10.34 13.05
C PHE A 3 -3.53 -10.64 14.14
N ALA A 4 -2.76 -9.63 14.55
CA ALA A 4 -1.79 -9.74 15.65
C ALA A 4 -2.43 -9.48 17.03
N GLY A 5 -3.77 -9.33 17.11
CA GLY A 5 -4.49 -9.07 18.36
C GLY A 5 -4.24 -7.70 18.98
N LYS A 6 -3.66 -6.74 18.23
CA LYS A 6 -3.25 -5.43 18.77
C LYS A 6 -4.36 -4.37 18.73
N ILE A 7 -5.47 -4.61 18.02
CA ILE A 7 -6.65 -3.72 17.93
C ILE A 7 -7.94 -4.55 17.85
N LYS A 8 -9.09 -3.97 18.21
CA LYS A 8 -10.41 -4.61 18.05
C LYS A 8 -10.89 -4.56 16.60
N SER A 9 -11.79 -5.46 16.22
CA SER A 9 -12.35 -5.52 14.87
C SER A 9 -13.12 -4.26 14.47
N VAL A 10 -13.86 -3.66 15.41
CA VAL A 10 -14.59 -2.40 15.17
C VAL A 10 -13.62 -1.26 14.90
N ASP A 11 -12.54 -1.14 15.68
CA ASP A 11 -11.51 -0.14 15.44
C ASP A 11 -10.87 -0.36 14.07
N ALA A 12 -10.51 -1.61 13.73
CA ALA A 12 -9.94 -1.93 12.42
C ALA A 12 -10.86 -1.50 11.26
N LEU A 13 -12.16 -1.74 11.37
CA LEU A 13 -13.14 -1.34 10.35
C LEU A 13 -13.22 0.19 10.22
N LEU A 14 -13.30 0.91 11.34
CA LEU A 14 -13.34 2.37 11.33
C LEU A 14 -12.06 2.97 10.75
N TYR A 15 -10.90 2.41 11.07
CA TYR A 15 -9.62 2.82 10.48
C TYR A 15 -9.62 2.65 8.95
N ILE A 16 -10.08 1.50 8.44
CA ILE A 16 -10.15 1.25 6.99
C ILE A 16 -11.04 2.29 6.30
N ILE A 17 -12.23 2.57 6.87
CA ILE A 17 -13.17 3.54 6.30
C ILE A 17 -12.54 4.93 6.26
N VAL A 18 -11.99 5.40 7.38
CA VAL A 18 -11.40 6.76 7.47
C VAL A 18 -10.16 6.88 6.57
N GLN A 19 -9.33 5.83 6.47
CA GLN A 19 -8.18 5.80 5.56
C GLN A 19 -8.62 5.88 4.10
N CYS A 20 -9.68 5.16 3.71
CA CYS A 20 -10.22 5.21 2.36
C CYS A 20 -10.79 6.60 2.04
N ILE A 21 -11.57 7.20 2.94
CA ILE A 21 -12.10 8.57 2.77
C ILE A 21 -10.95 9.57 2.61
N GLY A 22 -9.94 9.49 3.47
CA GLY A 22 -8.76 10.35 3.40
C GLY A 22 -7.99 10.20 2.09
N ALA A 23 -7.81 8.98 1.60
CA ALA A 23 -7.13 8.72 0.33
C ALA A 23 -7.91 9.25 -0.88
N ILE A 24 -9.24 9.12 -0.88
CA ILE A 24 -10.12 9.68 -1.92
C ILE A 24 -10.06 11.21 -1.89
N PHE A 25 -10.17 11.81 -0.71
CA PHE A 25 -10.07 13.26 -0.56
C PHE A 25 -8.72 13.79 -1.05
N ALA A 26 -7.61 13.15 -0.65
CA ALA A 26 -6.28 13.53 -1.10
C ALA A 26 -6.09 13.38 -2.62
N ALA A 27 -6.61 12.31 -3.22
CA ALA A 27 -6.58 12.12 -4.68
C ALA A 27 -7.38 13.20 -5.41
N GLY A 28 -8.53 13.62 -4.87
CA GLY A 28 -9.32 14.73 -5.40
C GLY A 28 -8.56 16.06 -5.35
N LEU A 29 -7.89 16.36 -4.23
CA LEU A 29 -7.02 17.54 -4.12
C LEU A 29 -5.86 17.48 -5.12
N LEU A 30 -5.22 16.31 -5.28
CA LEU A 30 -4.15 16.12 -6.24
C LEU A 30 -4.64 16.34 -7.68
N LEU A 31 -5.85 15.89 -8.01
CA LEU A 31 -6.44 16.11 -9.33
C LEU A 31 -6.70 17.60 -9.60
N ILE A 32 -7.15 18.36 -8.61
CA ILE A 32 -7.32 19.82 -8.73
C ILE A 32 -5.97 20.49 -9.04
N ILE A 33 -4.91 20.10 -8.32
CA ILE A 33 -3.55 20.62 -8.55
C ILE A 33 -3.06 20.23 -9.95
N ALA A 34 -3.24 18.96 -10.35
CA ALA A 34 -2.76 18.44 -11.63
C ALA A 34 -3.44 19.12 -12.83
N ASN A 35 -4.74 19.40 -12.74
CA ASN A 35 -5.47 20.18 -13.76
C ASN A 35 -5.01 21.64 -13.88
N GLY A 36 -4.14 22.12 -12.98
CA GLY A 36 -3.46 23.41 -13.13
C GLY A 36 -2.36 23.41 -14.21
N GLN A 37 -1.94 22.24 -14.68
CA GLN A 37 -1.01 22.08 -15.80
C GLN A 37 -1.80 21.87 -17.11
N SER A 38 -1.53 22.70 -18.13
CA SER A 38 -2.28 22.70 -19.40
C SER A 38 -2.30 21.36 -20.12
N ASP A 39 -1.24 20.58 -19.97
CA ASP A 39 -1.01 19.34 -20.71
C ASP A 39 -1.38 18.09 -19.88
N TYR A 40 -1.97 18.27 -18.70
CA TYR A 40 -2.38 17.15 -17.87
C TYR A 40 -3.64 16.46 -18.43
N SER A 41 -3.58 15.14 -18.56
CA SER A 41 -4.71 14.29 -18.95
C SER A 41 -4.82 13.12 -17.98
N ILE A 42 -5.96 12.98 -17.32
CA ILE A 42 -6.18 11.86 -16.38
C ILE A 42 -6.08 10.49 -17.05
N LEU A 43 -6.42 10.40 -18.34
CA LEU A 43 -6.36 9.16 -19.10
C LEU A 43 -4.92 8.74 -19.43
N GLU A 44 -4.02 9.72 -19.62
CA GLU A 44 -2.62 9.47 -19.95
C GLU A 44 -1.74 9.38 -18.71
N ASN A 45 -1.95 10.27 -17.74
CA ASN A 45 -1.12 10.36 -16.54
C ASN A 45 -1.62 9.46 -15.41
N GLY A 46 -2.89 9.07 -15.41
CA GLY A 46 -3.46 8.07 -14.50
C GLY A 46 -3.44 8.44 -13.01
N LEU A 47 -3.19 9.71 -12.64
CA LEU A 47 -3.17 10.21 -11.26
C LEU A 47 -2.31 9.33 -10.31
N CYS A 48 -1.20 8.80 -10.81
CA CYS A 48 -0.33 7.86 -10.09
C CYS A 48 -1.04 6.60 -9.56
N GLN A 49 -2.07 6.12 -10.25
CA GLN A 49 -2.74 4.85 -9.95
C GLN A 49 -1.79 3.66 -10.04
N ASN A 50 -2.14 2.58 -9.34
CA ASN A 50 -1.44 1.32 -9.46
C ASN A 50 -1.96 0.52 -10.66
N GLY A 51 -1.11 -0.34 -11.23
CA GLY A 51 -1.49 -1.18 -12.36
C GLY A 51 -0.63 -2.43 -12.55
N TYR A 52 -1.16 -3.40 -13.26
CA TYR A 52 -0.46 -4.63 -13.67
C TYR A 52 -0.71 -4.95 -15.15
N GLY A 53 0.09 -5.85 -15.71
CA GLY A 53 0.03 -6.18 -17.13
C GLY A 53 0.35 -4.94 -17.97
N THR A 54 -0.53 -4.58 -18.90
CA THR A 54 -0.37 -3.38 -19.73
C THR A 54 -0.39 -2.07 -18.95
N GLN A 55 -0.92 -2.07 -17.71
CA GLN A 55 -0.93 -0.91 -16.83
C GLN A 55 0.23 -0.91 -15.82
N SER A 56 1.07 -1.95 -15.82
CA SER A 56 2.34 -1.91 -15.08
C SER A 56 3.28 -0.91 -15.76
N PRO A 57 3.97 -0.02 -15.03
CA PRO A 57 4.87 0.97 -15.63
C PRO A 57 5.98 0.35 -16.50
N ALA A 58 6.45 -0.86 -16.18
CA ALA A 58 7.41 -1.60 -16.98
C ALA A 58 6.83 -2.91 -17.58
N GLY A 59 5.50 -3.04 -17.64
CA GLY A 59 4.83 -4.15 -18.33
C GLY A 59 4.90 -5.51 -17.64
N TYR A 60 5.06 -5.55 -16.31
CA TYR A 60 5.11 -6.80 -15.55
C TYR A 60 3.80 -7.58 -15.58
N SER A 61 3.90 -8.92 -15.61
CA SER A 61 2.73 -9.80 -15.58
C SER A 61 1.97 -9.73 -14.26
N ILE A 62 0.69 -10.09 -14.28
CA ILE A 62 -0.16 -10.11 -13.08
C ILE A 62 0.44 -10.94 -11.93
N ALA A 63 1.07 -12.08 -12.25
CA ALA A 63 1.69 -12.95 -11.26
C ALA A 63 2.92 -12.28 -10.62
N ALA A 64 3.77 -11.61 -11.42
CA ALA A 64 4.91 -10.88 -10.91
C ALA A 64 4.48 -9.72 -10.01
N CYS A 65 3.48 -8.94 -10.44
CA CYS A 65 2.89 -7.86 -9.65
C CYS A 65 2.30 -8.36 -8.32
N PHE A 66 1.56 -9.48 -8.33
CA PHE A 66 1.00 -10.08 -7.11
C PHE A 66 2.10 -10.49 -6.13
N ILE A 67 3.13 -11.21 -6.61
CA ILE A 67 4.26 -11.65 -5.77
C ILE A 67 4.99 -10.45 -5.19
N ALA A 68 5.28 -9.42 -6.00
CA ALA A 68 5.95 -8.22 -5.54
C ALA A 68 5.16 -7.52 -4.43
N GLU A 69 3.86 -7.31 -4.61
CA GLU A 69 3.00 -6.66 -3.61
C GLU A 69 2.90 -7.47 -2.30
N VAL A 70 2.81 -8.80 -2.38
CA VAL A 70 2.86 -9.68 -1.20
C VAL A 70 4.18 -9.53 -0.45
N VAL A 71 5.32 -9.66 -1.15
CA VAL A 71 6.66 -9.65 -0.54
C VAL A 71 6.99 -8.27 0.04
N LEU A 72 6.72 -7.20 -0.71
CA LEU A 72 7.00 -5.83 -0.26
C LEU A 72 6.12 -5.46 0.94
N THR A 73 4.85 -5.85 0.95
CA THR A 73 3.98 -5.61 2.11
C THR A 73 4.39 -6.47 3.31
N PHE A 74 4.79 -7.72 3.07
CA PHE A 74 5.34 -8.59 4.11
C PHE A 74 6.55 -7.94 4.82
N LEU A 75 7.52 -7.46 4.04
CA LEU A 75 8.69 -6.75 4.57
C LEU A 75 8.29 -5.48 5.31
N PHE A 76 7.35 -4.71 4.77
CA PHE A 76 6.85 -3.49 5.41
C PHE A 76 6.27 -3.76 6.80
N ILE A 77 5.38 -4.75 6.90
CA ILE A 77 4.72 -5.09 8.16
C ILE A 77 5.72 -5.69 9.16
N LEU A 78 6.72 -6.45 8.71
CA LEU A 78 7.82 -6.90 9.58
C LEU A 78 8.63 -5.73 10.13
N VAL A 79 8.96 -4.73 9.30
CA VAL A 79 9.65 -3.52 9.78
C VAL A 79 8.80 -2.81 10.83
N ILE A 80 7.49 -2.63 10.59
CA ILE A 80 6.58 -2.00 11.55
C ILE A 80 6.60 -2.75 12.90
N PHE A 81 6.47 -4.08 12.88
CA PHE A 81 6.50 -4.84 14.13
C PHE A 81 7.87 -4.78 14.81
N GLY A 82 8.94 -4.92 14.04
CA GLY A 82 10.33 -4.83 14.52
C GLY A 82 10.62 -3.51 15.21
N SER A 83 10.33 -2.40 14.51
CA SER A 83 10.66 -1.04 14.95
C SER A 83 9.80 -0.55 16.11
N LEU A 84 8.64 -1.18 16.35
CA LEU A 84 7.75 -0.88 17.46
C LEU A 84 7.80 -1.94 18.57
N SER A 85 8.68 -2.92 18.47
CA SER A 85 8.86 -3.94 19.50
C SER A 85 9.53 -3.37 20.74
N LYS A 86 9.33 -4.02 21.89
CA LYS A 86 9.96 -3.62 23.17
C LYS A 86 11.50 -3.68 23.13
N LYS A 87 12.07 -4.46 22.20
CA LYS A 87 13.52 -4.62 22.02
C LYS A 87 14.12 -3.51 21.15
N ALA A 88 13.30 -2.76 20.40
CA ALA A 88 13.78 -1.67 19.58
C ALA A 88 14.04 -0.40 20.41
N PRO A 89 15.10 0.37 20.11
CA PRO A 89 15.30 1.68 20.71
C PRO A 89 14.08 2.59 20.48
N SER A 90 13.57 3.18 21.57
CA SER A 90 12.40 4.05 21.51
C SER A 90 12.69 5.32 20.70
N GLY A 91 11.67 5.87 20.05
CA GLY A 91 11.76 7.10 19.25
C GLY A 91 12.17 6.90 17.79
N PHE A 92 12.75 5.76 17.40
CA PHE A 92 13.20 5.52 16.02
C PHE A 92 12.17 4.83 15.11
N GLY A 93 11.03 4.39 15.66
CA GLY A 93 10.00 3.65 14.92
C GLY A 93 9.51 4.38 13.66
N GLY A 94 9.20 5.68 13.78
CA GLY A 94 8.71 6.46 12.65
C GLY A 94 9.72 6.56 11.49
N ILE A 95 11.01 6.73 11.81
CA ILE A 95 12.09 6.82 10.81
C ILE A 95 12.27 5.48 10.09
N ALA A 96 12.29 4.37 10.83
CA ALA A 96 12.42 3.03 10.24
C ALA A 96 11.24 2.71 9.31
N ILE A 97 10.01 3.00 9.73
CA ILE A 97 8.81 2.77 8.93
C ILE A 97 8.85 3.67 7.68
N GLY A 98 9.18 4.95 7.82
CA GLY A 98 9.28 5.89 6.70
C GLY A 98 10.31 5.47 5.64
N PHE A 99 11.54 5.15 6.05
CA PHE A 99 12.57 4.72 5.11
C PHE A 99 12.29 3.35 4.50
N SER A 100 11.63 2.43 5.22
CA SER A 100 11.19 1.18 4.60
C SER A 100 10.19 1.41 3.48
N LEU A 101 9.28 2.39 3.62
CA LEU A 101 8.35 2.75 2.56
C LEU A 101 9.08 3.39 1.37
N VAL A 102 10.12 4.20 1.59
CA VAL A 102 10.99 4.73 0.52
C VAL A 102 11.63 3.57 -0.25
N PHE A 103 12.26 2.64 0.46
CA PHE A 103 12.90 1.46 -0.16
C PHE A 103 11.91 0.63 -0.98
N ILE A 104 10.72 0.41 -0.44
CA ILE A 104 9.64 -0.31 -1.14
C ILE A 104 9.27 0.40 -2.45
N HIS A 105 9.20 1.72 -2.47
CA HIS A 105 8.92 2.48 -3.69
C HIS A 105 10.06 2.41 -4.71
N LEU A 106 11.33 2.43 -4.26
CA LEU A 106 12.49 2.29 -5.16
C LEU A 106 12.44 0.98 -5.95
N ILE A 107 11.84 -0.07 -5.40
CA ILE A 107 11.67 -1.37 -6.06
C ILE A 107 10.33 -1.46 -6.79
N GLY A 108 9.23 -1.08 -6.14
CA GLY A 108 7.87 -1.39 -6.59
C GLY A 108 7.34 -0.48 -7.69
N ILE A 109 7.89 0.74 -7.86
CA ILE A 109 7.40 1.70 -8.86
C ILE A 109 7.38 1.10 -10.27
N PRO A 110 8.47 0.54 -10.82
CA PRO A 110 8.43 -0.04 -12.16
C PRO A 110 7.49 -1.25 -12.27
N ILE A 111 7.20 -1.95 -11.16
CA ILE A 111 6.41 -3.18 -11.18
C ILE A 111 4.90 -2.89 -11.15
N THR A 112 4.43 -2.05 -10.22
CA THR A 112 2.99 -1.81 -10.00
C THR A 112 2.63 -0.34 -9.78
N GLY A 113 3.60 0.57 -9.85
CA GLY A 113 3.47 1.91 -9.28
C GLY A 113 3.51 1.91 -7.74
N THR A 114 3.81 0.77 -7.10
CA THR A 114 3.83 0.51 -5.65
C THR A 114 2.50 0.78 -4.96
N SER A 115 1.75 -0.27 -4.62
CA SER A 115 0.59 -0.14 -3.74
C SER A 115 1.02 -0.25 -2.29
N VAL A 116 1.27 -1.48 -1.82
CA VAL A 116 1.43 -1.90 -0.41
C VAL A 116 0.41 -1.31 0.58
N ASN A 117 -0.68 -0.72 0.05
CA ASN A 117 -1.66 0.06 0.79
C ASN A 117 -2.97 0.14 -0.03
N PRO A 118 -4.00 -0.63 0.35
CA PRO A 118 -5.26 -0.68 -0.40
C PRO A 118 -6.00 0.66 -0.48
N ALA A 119 -5.98 1.47 0.60
CA ALA A 119 -6.62 2.79 0.61
C ALA A 119 -5.92 3.76 -0.35
N ARG A 120 -4.59 3.74 -0.40
CA ARG A 120 -3.81 4.54 -1.36
C ARG A 120 -4.10 4.16 -2.81
N SER A 121 -4.33 2.88 -3.10
CA SER A 121 -4.70 2.44 -4.46
C SER A 121 -6.13 2.83 -4.82
N LEU A 122 -7.05 2.82 -3.85
CA LEU A 122 -8.45 3.22 -4.05
C LEU A 122 -8.58 4.68 -4.49
N GLY A 123 -7.86 5.59 -3.81
CA GLY A 123 -7.99 7.04 -4.01
C GLY A 123 -7.91 7.46 -5.48
N PRO A 124 -6.77 7.29 -6.17
CA PRO A 124 -6.64 7.63 -7.58
C PRO A 124 -7.56 6.81 -8.49
N ALA A 125 -7.74 5.51 -8.22
CA ALA A 125 -8.51 4.63 -9.08
C ALA A 125 -9.97 5.06 -9.24
N ILE A 126 -10.58 5.67 -8.22
CA ILE A 126 -11.95 6.23 -8.31
C ILE A 126 -12.04 7.37 -9.32
N PHE A 127 -11.02 8.23 -9.40
CA PHE A 127 -11.02 9.35 -10.33
C PHE A 127 -10.63 8.92 -11.75
N VAL A 128 -9.68 8.00 -11.90
CA VAL A 128 -9.29 7.51 -13.23
C VAL A 128 -10.36 6.61 -13.83
N GLY A 129 -11.02 5.79 -13.01
CA GLY A 129 -12.08 4.87 -13.45
C GLY A 129 -11.56 3.73 -14.34
N GLY A 130 -12.48 3.11 -15.08
CA GLY A 130 -12.17 2.11 -16.11
C GLY A 130 -11.27 0.97 -15.62
N ILE A 131 -10.13 0.81 -16.30
CA ILE A 131 -9.18 -0.28 -16.02
C ILE A 131 -8.62 -0.17 -14.59
N ALA A 132 -8.42 1.04 -14.05
CA ALA A 132 -7.90 1.23 -12.71
C ALA A 132 -8.76 0.57 -11.63
N ILE A 133 -10.08 0.76 -11.73
CA ILE A 133 -11.05 0.12 -10.85
C ILE A 133 -11.08 -1.39 -11.07
N SER A 134 -11.02 -1.85 -12.33
CA SER A 134 -11.01 -3.28 -12.63
C SER A 134 -9.79 -4.01 -12.06
N GLN A 135 -8.67 -3.31 -11.90
CA GLN A 135 -7.43 -3.88 -11.37
C GLN A 135 -7.30 -3.72 -9.84
N LEU A 136 -8.16 -2.92 -9.21
CA LEU A 136 -8.04 -2.55 -7.80
C LEU A 136 -8.02 -3.75 -6.85
N TRP A 137 -8.71 -4.84 -7.17
CA TRP A 137 -8.78 -6.03 -6.32
C TRP A 137 -7.40 -6.60 -5.96
N LEU A 138 -6.44 -6.56 -6.88
CA LEU A 138 -5.09 -7.10 -6.65
C LEU A 138 -4.39 -6.31 -5.55
N PHE A 139 -4.57 -4.99 -5.55
CA PHE A 139 -4.00 -4.06 -4.57
C PHE A 139 -4.73 -4.06 -3.22
N TRP A 140 -5.85 -4.78 -3.12
CA TRP A 140 -6.44 -5.14 -1.83
C TRP A 140 -5.93 -6.50 -1.35
N VAL A 141 -6.02 -7.51 -2.20
CA VAL A 141 -5.71 -8.90 -1.83
C VAL A 141 -4.21 -9.08 -1.53
N ALA A 142 -3.32 -8.67 -2.44
CA ALA A 142 -1.89 -8.95 -2.30
C ALA A 142 -1.27 -8.28 -1.05
N PRO A 143 -1.52 -6.98 -0.76
CA PRO A 143 -1.03 -6.38 0.47
C PRO A 143 -1.60 -7.04 1.75
N ILE A 144 -2.89 -7.38 1.77
CA ILE A 144 -3.50 -8.05 2.93
C ILE A 144 -2.87 -9.42 3.17
N VAL A 145 -2.65 -10.20 2.11
CA VAL A 145 -1.96 -11.50 2.20
C VAL A 145 -0.54 -11.33 2.76
N GLY A 146 0.24 -10.39 2.22
CA GLY A 146 1.59 -10.09 2.73
C GLY A 146 1.59 -9.69 4.20
N ALA A 147 0.64 -8.85 4.61
CA ALA A 147 0.48 -8.41 5.98
C ALA A 147 0.10 -9.54 6.95
N ILE A 148 -0.77 -10.46 6.53
CA ILE A 148 -1.16 -11.63 7.33
C ILE A 148 0.05 -12.57 7.52
N ILE A 149 0.79 -12.85 6.44
CA ILE A 149 2.01 -13.68 6.50
C ILE A 149 3.01 -13.04 7.47
N ALA A 150 3.23 -11.73 7.39
CA ALA A 150 4.14 -11.02 8.30
C ALA A 150 3.69 -11.09 9.76
N ALA A 151 2.40 -10.97 10.03
CA ALA A 151 1.86 -11.13 11.38
C ALA A 151 2.05 -12.55 11.94
N ILE A 152 1.87 -13.58 11.11
CA ILE A 152 2.13 -14.97 11.49
C ILE A 152 3.62 -15.17 11.78
N VAL A 153 4.50 -14.75 10.87
CA VAL A 153 5.96 -14.86 11.04
C VAL A 153 6.40 -14.12 12.30
N TRP A 154 5.93 -12.89 12.50
CA TRP A 154 6.23 -12.13 13.71
C TRP A 154 5.87 -12.90 14.97
N LYS A 155 4.63 -13.38 15.06
CA LYS A 155 4.10 -14.08 16.23
C LYS A 155 4.86 -15.36 16.58
N TYR A 156 5.30 -16.12 15.59
CA TYR A 156 5.91 -17.44 15.82
C TYR A 156 7.44 -17.44 15.82
N VAL A 157 8.08 -16.43 15.22
CA VAL A 157 9.55 -16.37 15.07
C VAL A 157 10.17 -15.29 15.95
N PHE A 158 9.52 -14.13 16.08
CA PHE A 158 10.14 -12.94 16.70
C PHE A 158 9.51 -12.52 18.03
N GLU A 159 8.21 -12.77 18.22
CA GLU A 159 7.48 -12.45 19.43
C GLU A 159 7.78 -13.53 20.50
N GLU A 160 8.70 -13.23 21.41
CA GLU A 160 8.90 -14.04 22.63
C GLU A 160 7.66 -13.95 23.52
N LYS A 161 7.32 -15.07 24.18
CA LYS A 161 6.22 -15.15 25.16
C LYS A 161 6.52 -14.34 26.42
#